data_AF-A0A023AZX3-F1
#
_entry.id   AF-A0A023AZX3-F1
#
_cell.length_a   1.000
_cell.length_b   1.000
_cell.length_c   1.000
_cell.angle_alpha   90.00
_cell.angle_beta   90.00
_cell.angle_gamma   90.00
#
_symmetry.space_group_name_H-M   'P 1'
#
loop_
_entity.id
_entity.type
_entity.pdbx_description
1 polymer ?
#
loop_
_entity_poly.entity_id
_entity_poly.type
_entity_poly.pdbx_seq_one_letter_code
_entity_poly.pdbx_strand_id
1 'polypeptide(L)' 'GDESVECYRCHKKGHRANVCPMKDLECSNCHKRGHEERNCRVRAFDSKSGSVG' A
#
# COMPACT_ATOMS: atom_id res chain seq x y z
N GLY A 1 15.26 19.13 1.85
CA GLY A 1 13.99 18.87 2.55
C GLY A 1 13.21 17.84 1.79
N ASP A 2 13.30 16.58 2.20
CA ASP A 2 12.49 15.45 1.73
C ASP A 2 11.20 15.26 2.56
N GLU A 3 10.93 16.19 3.49
CA GLU A 3 9.82 16.17 4.45
C GLU A 3 8.42 16.21 3.82
N SER A 4 8.31 16.53 2.54
CA SER A 4 7.04 16.60 1.79
C SER A 4 6.74 15.33 0.98
N VAL A 5 7.64 14.34 0.95
CA VAL A 5 7.44 13.16 0.11
C VAL A 5 6.46 12.20 0.77
N GLU A 6 5.23 12.17 0.26
CA GLU A 6 4.20 11.22 0.69
C GLU A 6 4.30 9.93 -0.12
N CYS A 7 4.41 8.81 0.57
CA CYS A 7 4.40 7.50 -0.05
C CYS A 7 2.99 7.16 -0.52
N TYR A 8 2.77 7.02 -1.81
CA TYR A 8 1.45 6.64 -2.35
C TYR A 8 1.00 5.22 -1.96
N ARG A 9 1.89 4.35 -1.46
CA ARG A 9 1.51 2.99 -1.00
C ARG A 9 0.88 3.04 0.39
N CYS A 10 1.51 3.77 1.31
CA CYS A 10 1.13 3.78 2.72
C CYS A 10 0.59 5.12 3.23
N HIS A 11 0.56 6.14 2.39
CA HIS A 11 0.17 7.52 2.71
C HIS A 11 0.94 8.15 3.88
N LYS A 12 2.16 7.65 4.17
CA LYS A 12 3.06 8.26 5.16
C LYS A 12 4.06 9.17 4.47
N LYS A 13 4.39 10.28 5.14
CA LYS A 13 5.39 11.25 4.69
C LYS A 13 6.79 10.85 5.15
N GLY A 14 7.82 11.36 4.46
CA GLY A 14 9.24 11.13 4.78
C GLY A 14 9.88 9.95 4.05
N HIS A 15 9.17 9.30 3.12
CA HIS A 15 9.77 8.29 2.23
C HIS A 15 8.98 8.09 0.94
N ARG A 16 9.65 7.70 -0.15
CA ARG A 16 9.00 7.35 -1.42
C ARG A 16 8.54 5.90 -1.43
N ALA A 17 7.60 5.56 -2.29
CA ALA A 17 7.11 4.19 -2.45
C ALA A 17 8.21 3.14 -2.75
N ASN A 18 9.32 3.54 -3.39
CA ASN A 18 10.44 2.65 -3.70
C ASN A 18 11.26 2.26 -2.45
N VAL A 19 11.30 3.13 -1.45
CA VAL A 19 11.98 2.93 -0.16
C VAL A 19 10.98 2.69 0.97
N CYS A 20 9.71 2.41 0.62
CA CYS A 20 8.69 2.17 1.61
C CYS A 20 8.97 0.85 2.35
N PRO A 21 9.01 0.85 3.69
CA PRO A 21 9.21 -0.38 4.45
C PRO A 21 8.04 -1.36 4.28
N MET A 22 6.86 -0.86 3.88
CA MET A 22 5.69 -1.68 3.62
C MET A 22 5.61 -2.19 2.18
N LYS A 23 6.64 -1.96 1.36
CA LYS A 23 6.65 -2.38 -0.05
C LYS A 23 6.55 -3.90 -0.22
N ASP A 24 7.13 -4.65 0.71
CA ASP A 24 7.13 -6.12 0.77
C ASP A 24 6.12 -6.66 1.78
N LEU A 25 5.49 -5.77 2.56
CA LEU A 25 4.49 -6.14 3.54
C LEU A 25 3.19 -6.54 2.84
N GLU A 26 2.81 -7.80 2.99
CA GLU A 26 1.52 -8.32 2.56
C GLU A 26 0.47 -8.07 3.64
N CYS A 27 -0.67 -7.52 3.23
CA CYS A 27 -1.80 -7.33 4.11
C CYS A 27 -2.46 -8.67 4.42
N SER A 28 -2.54 -9.08 5.68
CA SER A 28 -3.23 -10.30 6.09
C SER A 28 -4.74 -10.30 5.82
N ASN A 29 -5.33 -9.14 5.55
CA ASN A 29 -6.77 -9.00 5.31
C ASN A 29 -7.15 -9.18 3.84
N CYS A 30 -6.36 -8.64 2.91
CA CYS A 30 -6.65 -8.67 1.48
C CYS A 30 -5.54 -9.30 0.61
N HIS A 31 -4.45 -9.74 1.24
CA HIS A 31 -3.28 -10.34 0.59
C HIS A 31 -2.61 -9.47 -0.48
N LYS A 32 -2.89 -8.16 -0.47
CA LYS A 32 -2.19 -7.18 -1.32
C LYS A 32 -1.00 -6.58 -0.58
N ARG A 33 0.05 -6.25 -1.32
CA ARG A 33 1.26 -5.64 -0.77
C ARG A 33 1.16 -4.12 -0.72
N GLY A 34 1.96 -3.49 0.12
CA GLY A 34 2.06 -2.02 0.18
C GLY A 34 1.31 -1.37 1.34
N HIS A 35 0.60 -2.13 2.16
CA HIS A 35 -0.10 -1.64 3.34
C HIS A 35 -0.25 -2.73 4.40
N GLU A 36 -0.40 -2.34 5.66
CA GLU A 36 -0.71 -3.24 6.78
C GLU A 36 -2.22 -3.47 6.93
N GLU A 37 -2.63 -4.53 7.65
CA GLU A 37 -4.04 -4.85 7.95
C GLU A 37 -4.84 -3.65 8.48
N ARG A 38 -4.24 -2.86 9.38
CA ARG A 38 -4.89 -1.66 9.96
C ARG A 38 -5.17 -0.55 8.95
N ASN A 39 -4.39 -0.50 7.87
CA ASN A 39 -4.53 0.45 6.77
C ASN A 39 -5.20 -0.19 5.53
N CYS A 40 -5.73 -1.42 5.67
CA CYS A 40 -6.45 -2.09 4.60
C CYS A 40 -7.76 -1.34 4.31
N ARG A 41 -7.84 -0.71 3.13
CA ARG A 41 -9.05 -0.05 2.64
C ARG A 41 -9.98 -1.00 1.90
N VAL A 42 -9.59 -2.26 1.73
CA VAL A 42 -10.41 -3.27 1.07
C VAL A 42 -11.57 -3.61 1.99
N ARG A 43 -12.78 -3.18 1.60
CA ARG A 43 -14.02 -3.65 2.21
C ARG A 43 -14.54 -4.81 1.38
N ALA A 44 -14.08 -6.03 1.67
CA ALA A 44 -14.59 -7.35 1.23
C ALA A 44 -14.94 -7.61 -0.27
N PHE A 45 -14.91 -6.63 -1.17
CA PHE A 45 -15.56 -6.75 -2.49
C PHE A 45 -14.69 -6.32 -3.69
N ASP A 46 -13.52 -5.71 -3.50
CA ASP A 46 -12.61 -5.42 -4.62
C ASP A 46 -11.57 -6.54 -4.81
N SER A 47 -12.08 -7.74 -5.08
CA SER A 47 -11.25 -8.93 -5.31
C SER A 47 -10.86 -9.14 -6.79
N LYS A 48 -11.22 -8.26 -7.73
CA LYS A 48 -10.76 -8.37 -9.13
C LYS A 48 -10.68 -7.03 -9.86
N SER A 49 -9.54 -6.36 -9.75
CA SER A 49 -9.05 -5.45 -10.79
C SER A 49 -7.51 -5.49 -10.76
N GLY A 50 -6.80 -5.92 -11.80
CA GLY A 50 -7.23 -6.40 -13.10
C GLY A 50 -6.15 -7.28 -13.74
N SER A 51 -6.60 -8.23 -14.53
CA SER A 51 -5.83 -8.76 -15.65
C SER A 51 -6.30 -7.96 -16.85
N VAL A 52 -5.55 -6.93 -17.24
CA VAL A 52 -5.65 -6.38 -18.59
C VAL A 52 -5.12 -7.47 -19.52
N GLY A 53 -6.00 -7.95 -20.40
CA GLY A 53 -5.72 -8.83 -21.54
C GLY A 53 -6.58 -8.34 -22.69
#